data_AF-Q7TV78-F1
#
_entry.id   AF-Q7TV78-F1
#
_cell.length_a   1.000
_cell.length_b   1.000
_cell.length_c   1.000
_cell.angle_alpha   90.00
_cell.angle_beta   90.00
_cell.angle_gamma   90.00
#
_symmetry.space_group_name_H-M   'P 1'
#
loop_
_entity.id
_entity.type
_entity.pdbx_description
1 polymer ?
#
loop_
_entity_poly.entity_id
_entity_poly.type
_entity_poly.pdbx_seq_one_letter_code
_entity_poly.pdbx_strand_id
1 'polypeptide(L)' 'MQIISDIAVNALLFASLLLVVGIPVLYATQKNPGDRRNPEIKKIEIIGGVWFHLVLLNGAISFLVV' A
#
# COMPACT_ATOMS: atom_id res chain seq x y z
N MET A 1 12.61 -19.82 -3.05
CA MET A 1 12.30 -18.38 -3.18
C MET A 1 11.03 -18.10 -3.97
N GLN A 2 10.67 -18.92 -4.95
CA GLN A 2 9.44 -18.74 -5.76
C GLN A 2 8.17 -18.49 -4.93
N ILE A 3 7.84 -19.36 -3.97
CA ILE A 3 6.62 -19.22 -3.14
C ILE A 3 6.58 -17.86 -2.40
N ILE A 4 7.73 -17.41 -1.88
CA ILE A 4 7.82 -16.11 -1.17
C ILE A 4 7.59 -14.97 -2.17
N SER A 5 8.14 -15.08 -3.39
CA SER A 5 7.91 -14.12 -4.47
C SER A 5 6.45 -14.05 -4.86
N ASP A 6 5.78 -15.19 -5.05
CA ASP A 6 4.37 -15.23 -5.42
C ASP A 6 3.50 -14.58 -4.34
N ILE A 7 3.78 -14.84 -3.06
CA ILE A 7 3.10 -14.19 -1.93
C ILE A 7 3.36 -12.68 -1.93
N ALA A 8 4.61 -12.24 -2.11
CA ALA A 8 4.98 -10.84 -2.09
C ALA A 8 4.35 -10.04 -3.23
N VAL A 9 4.27 -10.62 -4.44
CA VAL A 9 3.62 -10.01 -5.61
C VAL A 9 2.11 -9.89 -5.37
N ASN A 10 1.47 -10.94 -4.86
CA ASN A 10 0.04 -10.88 -4.54
C ASN A 10 -0.27 -9.88 -3.42
N ALA A 11 0.55 -9.82 -2.37
CA ALA A 11 0.41 -8.81 -1.32
C ALA A 11 0.51 -7.38 -1.89
N LEU A 12 1.46 -7.15 -2.80
CA LEU A 12 1.60 -5.86 -3.49
C LEU A 12 0.37 -5.54 -4.36
N LEU A 13 -0.17 -6.54 -5.08
CA LEU A 13 -1.39 -6.39 -5.87
C LEU A 13 -2.58 -5.97 -5.01
N PHE A 14 -2.83 -6.66 -3.88
CA PHE A 14 -3.92 -6.33 -2.98
C PHE A 14 -3.73 -4.97 -2.30
N ALA A 15 -2.51 -4.62 -1.88
CA ALA A 15 -2.21 -3.30 -1.36
C ALA A 15 -2.47 -2.20 -2.41
N SER A 16 -2.16 -2.47 -3.68
CA SER A 16 -2.44 -1.55 -4.79
C SER A 16 -3.95 -1.35 -4.98
N LEU A 17 -4.73 -2.43 -4.95
CA LEU A 17 -6.20 -2.34 -5.05
C LEU A 17 -6.80 -1.52 -3.91
N LEU A 18 -6.31 -1.74 -2.68
CA LEU A 18 -6.74 -0.96 -1.51
C LEU A 18 -6.41 0.53 -1.66
N LEU A 19 -5.28 0.89 -2.25
CA LEU A 19 -4.95 2.30 -2.52
C LEU A 19 -5.82 2.88 -3.63
N VAL A 20 -6.00 2.17 -4.75
CA VAL A 20 -6.80 2.63 -5.89
C VAL A 20 -8.24 2.95 -5.50
N VAL A 21 -8.85 2.11 -4.66
CA VAL A 21 -10.23 2.31 -4.20
C VAL A 21 -10.29 3.17 -2.93
N GLY A 22 -9.40 2.89 -1.97
CA GLY A 22 -9.44 3.50 -0.65
C GLY A 22 -9.03 4.97 -0.64
N ILE A 23 -8.05 5.38 -1.46
CA ILE A 23 -7.58 6.78 -1.48
C ILE A 23 -8.71 7.74 -1.91
N PRO A 24 -9.39 7.55 -3.06
CA PRO A 24 -10.47 8.45 -3.46
C PRO A 24 -11.61 8.52 -2.43
N VAL A 25 -11.98 7.37 -1.86
CA VAL A 25 -13.01 7.30 -0.81
C VAL A 25 -12.57 8.10 0.41
N LEU A 26 -11.36 7.86 0.91
CA LEU A 26 -10.84 8.52 2.11
C LEU A 26 -10.61 10.00 1.91
N TYR A 27 -10.38 10.51 0.69
CA TYR A 27 -10.37 11.94 0.40
C TYR A 27 -11.78 12.54 0.29
N ALA A 28 -12.72 11.83 -0.34
CA ALA A 28 -14.08 12.32 -0.54
C ALA A 28 -14.90 12.34 0.77
N THR A 29 -14.62 11.44 1.70
CA THR A 29 -15.40 11.31 2.95
C THR A 29 -14.78 12.03 4.15
N GLN A 30 -13.76 12.87 3.94
CA GLN A 30 -13.10 13.58 5.05
C GLN A 30 -14.05 14.56 5.71
N LYS A 31 -14.18 14.47 7.04
CA LYS A 31 -14.98 15.45 7.80
C LYS A 31 -14.31 16.82 7.90
N ASN A 32 -12.98 16.85 8.04
CA ASN A 32 -12.20 18.09 8.11
C ASN A 32 -10.87 17.94 7.35
N PRO A 33 -10.79 18.37 6.08
CA PRO A 33 -9.57 18.27 5.27
C PRO A 33 -8.40 19.15 5.78
N GLY A 34 -8.69 20.21 6.53
CA GLY A 34 -7.68 21.12 7.07
C GLY A 34 -7.02 20.64 8.36
N ASP A 35 -7.56 19.58 8.97
CA ASP A 35 -7.01 19.03 10.21
C ASP A 35 -5.79 18.15 9.92
N ARG A 36 -4.63 18.55 10.43
CA ARG A 36 -3.38 17.77 10.35
C ARG A 36 -3.44 16.43 11.07
N ARG A 37 -4.38 16.23 12.00
CA ARG A 37 -4.58 14.97 12.72
C ARG A 37 -5.72 14.14 12.14
N ASN A 38 -6.15 14.46 10.92
CA ASN A 38 -7.21 13.77 10.22
C ASN A 38 -6.91 12.25 10.14
N PRO A 39 -7.75 11.39 10.73
CA PRO A 39 -7.50 9.96 10.79
C PRO A 39 -7.60 9.29 9.42
N GLU A 40 -8.34 9.85 8.47
CA GLU A 40 -8.41 9.39 7.09
C GLU A 40 -7.07 9.59 6.36
N ILE A 41 -6.43 10.75 6.52
CA ILE A 41 -5.08 11.00 5.98
C ILE A 41 -4.07 10.01 6.57
N LYS A 42 -4.11 9.79 7.89
CA LYS A 42 -3.22 8.82 8.55
C LYS A 42 -3.39 7.39 7.98
N LYS A 43 -4.62 6.99 7.65
CA LYS A 43 -4.87 5.69 6.99
C LYS A 43 -4.24 5.63 5.60
N ILE A 44 -4.36 6.70 4.82
CA ILE A 44 -3.71 6.81 3.50
C ILE A 44 -2.19 6.66 3.64
N GLU A 45 -1.57 7.36 4.59
CA GLU A 45 -0.13 7.29 4.85
C GLU A 45 0.32 5.87 5.25
N ILE A 46 -0.43 5.18 6.11
CA ILE A 46 -0.11 3.82 6.54
C ILE A 46 -0.17 2.85 5.35
N ILE A 47 -1.26 2.86 4.58
CA ILE A 47 -1.42 1.94 3.45
C ILE A 47 -0.39 2.26 2.36
N GLY A 48 -0.13 3.54 2.10
CA GLY A 48 0.92 3.99 1.19
C GLY A 48 2.31 3.53 1.61
N GLY A 49 2.62 3.61 2.91
CA GLY A 49 3.86 3.10 3.48
C GLY A 49 4.00 1.59 3.32
N VAL A 50 2.94 0.82 3.60
CA VAL A 50 2.92 -0.64 3.39
C VAL A 50 3.18 -0.98 1.92
N TRP A 51 2.48 -0.32 1.00
CA TRP A 51 2.67 -0.53 -0.43
C TRP A 51 4.10 -0.22 -0.89
N PHE A 52 4.66 0.90 -0.43
CA PHE A 52 6.04 1.29 -0.75
C PHE A 52 7.06 0.23 -0.31
N HIS A 53 6.94 -0.28 0.92
CA HIS A 53 7.84 -1.33 1.39
C HIS A 53 7.66 -2.65 0.62
N LEU A 54 6.42 -2.98 0.22
CA LEU A 54 6.17 -4.15 -0.62
C LEU A 54 6.82 -4.02 -2.00
N VAL A 55 6.85 -2.83 -2.61
CA VAL A 55 7.58 -2.60 -3.87
C VAL A 55 9.07 -2.90 -3.70
N LEU A 56 9.70 -2.34 -2.66
CA LEU A 56 11.13 -2.57 -2.40
C LEU A 56 11.42 -4.05 -2.10
N LEU A 57 10.58 -4.70 -1.30
CA LEU A 57 10.70 -6.11 -0.97
C LEU A 57 10.62 -6.99 -2.23
N ASN A 58 9.65 -6.73 -3.11
CA ASN A 58 9.52 -7.47 -4.37
C ASN A 58 10.75 -7.27 -5.27
N GLY A 59 11.25 -6.04 -5.37
CA GLY A 59 12.50 -5.76 -6.10
C GLY A 59 13.69 -6.53 -5.55
N ALA A 60 13.84 -6.59 -4.22
CA ALA A 60 14.91 -7.36 -3.58
C ALA A 60 14.77 -8.88 -3.80
N ILE A 61 13.56 -9.43 -3.66
CA ILE A 61 13.29 -10.86 -3.87
C ILE A 61 13.54 -11.26 -5.33
N SER A 62 13.30 -10.37 -6.30
CA SER A 62 13.51 -10.65 -7.71
C SER A 62 14.95 -11.06 -8.05
N PHE A 63 15.95 -10.66 -7.26
CA PHE A 63 17.35 -11.09 -7.45
C PHE A 63 17.65 -12.49 -6.90
N LEU A 64 16.73 -13.05 -6.10
CA LEU A 64 16.89 -14.33 -5.39
C LEU A 64 16.03 -15.45 -5.98
N VAL A 65 15.25 -15.12 -7.02
CA VAL A 65 14.39 -16.05 -7.76
C VAL A 65 15.00 -16.16 -9.16
N VAL A 66 15.25 -17.39 -9.59
CA VAL A 66 15.82 -17.74 -10.91
C VAL A 66 14.72 -18.37 -11.76
#